data_AF-A0AA96Y405-F1
#
_entry.id   AF-A0AA96Y405-F1
#
_cell.length_a   1.000
_cell.length_b   1.000
_cell.length_c   1.000
_cell.angle_alpha   90.00
_cell.angle_beta   90.00
_cell.angle_gamma   90.00
#
_symmetry.space_group_name_H-M   'P 1'
#
loop_
_entity.id
_entity.type
_entity.pdbx_description
1 polymer ?
#
loop_
_entity_poly.entity_id
_entity_poly.type
_entity_poly.pdbx_seq_one_letter_code
_entity_poly.pdbx_strand_id
1 'polypeptide(L)'
;MLVTSVVLDQHAEEASFLAVLRDYALRAPHYDIDHLDKLDNRLDAHLDGLRIAAPGGLETLLTQLGPHAIGEMFVCVVLAFEAANAKVLSRLSEHLRSTLETERGYLMALGWLDWERVSPWIERMLASPEPLFRRLGLAACGMHRHDPGPALLAVLSDADPSVLARAARTAGELRRRDLLPTIRTHRQHEDAATRFWTNWATVQMGDAQALEPLRQFAGQPGQFQYRALCVLLAWQEREPSIAWIRQLVQDPRDRRIGIQALGLLGDPVCVPWLIQQMSDLPYARVAGEAFSLITGADLALLDLELRDLPDFDAGPNDDPQDTNVAMDPDENLPWPDPQLITAWWQAHGGNFQAGVGYVLGQMQSEASFRQALAHGQQRQRIAAACGVARFRPNEVLFPTSAPAWRQQQLLGRTGVFGR
;
A
#
# COMPACT_ATOMS: atom_id res chain seq x y z
N MET A 1 24.77 27.26 -21.05
CA MET A 1 24.84 27.33 -19.58
C MET A 1 23.49 27.66 -18.95
N LEU A 2 22.78 28.74 -19.33
CA LEU A 2 21.43 29.04 -18.79
C LEU A 2 20.34 28.05 -19.22
N VAL A 3 20.34 27.61 -20.49
CA VAL A 3 19.34 26.64 -20.98
C VAL A 3 19.53 25.25 -20.34
N THR A 4 20.78 24.87 -20.06
CA THR A 4 21.10 23.60 -19.41
C THR A 4 20.73 23.58 -17.93
N SER A 5 20.77 24.70 -17.20
CA SER A 5 20.34 24.70 -15.78
C SER A 5 18.82 24.58 -15.65
N VAL A 6 18.06 25.32 -16.47
CA VAL A 6 16.59 25.29 -16.44
C VAL A 6 16.03 23.90 -16.74
N VAL A 7 16.63 23.18 -17.69
CA VAL A 7 16.20 21.81 -18.03
C VAL A 7 16.46 20.84 -16.86
N LEU A 8 17.54 21.03 -16.11
CA LEU A 8 17.84 20.20 -14.94
C LEU A 8 16.92 20.47 -13.77
N ASP A 9 16.63 21.74 -13.51
CA ASP A 9 15.66 22.15 -12.48
C ASP A 9 14.28 21.53 -12.78
N GLN A 10 13.86 21.55 -14.05
CA GLN A 10 12.61 20.92 -14.47
C GLN A 10 12.62 19.39 -14.28
N HIS A 11 13.71 18.69 -14.62
CA HIS A 11 13.79 17.26 -14.35
C HIS A 11 13.79 16.94 -12.85
N ALA A 12 14.43 17.77 -12.02
CA ALA A 12 14.46 17.63 -10.57
C ALA A 12 13.07 17.84 -9.95
N GLU A 13 12.37 18.90 -10.33
CA GLU A 13 11.01 19.20 -9.87
C GLU A 13 10.02 18.11 -10.29
N GLU A 14 10.02 17.73 -11.57
CA GLU A 14 9.11 16.69 -12.09
C GLU A 14 9.39 15.32 -11.48
N ALA A 15 10.65 14.91 -11.35
CA ALA A 15 10.98 13.63 -10.71
C ALA A 15 10.54 13.61 -9.23
N SER A 16 10.74 14.71 -8.50
CA SER A 16 10.34 14.83 -7.11
C SER A 16 8.82 14.78 -6.95
N PHE A 17 8.09 15.50 -7.80
CA PHE A 17 6.62 15.45 -7.84
C PHE A 17 6.10 14.05 -8.19
N LEU A 18 6.63 13.43 -9.25
CA LEU A 18 6.21 12.10 -9.69
C LEU A 18 6.50 11.02 -8.65
N ALA A 19 7.58 11.15 -7.87
CA ALA A 19 7.85 10.25 -6.76
C ALA A 19 6.75 10.30 -5.69
N VAL A 20 6.32 11.51 -5.30
CA VAL A 20 5.23 11.69 -4.33
C VAL A 20 3.89 11.20 -4.89
N LEU A 21 3.60 11.51 -6.15
CA LEU A 21 2.41 11.02 -6.86
C LEU A 21 2.38 9.49 -6.90
N ARG A 22 3.52 8.86 -7.16
CA ARG A 22 3.67 7.40 -7.15
C ARG A 22 3.33 6.81 -5.78
N ASP A 23 3.87 7.37 -4.70
CA ASP A 23 3.59 6.88 -3.35
C ASP A 23 2.11 7.03 -2.93
N TYR A 24 1.42 8.06 -3.44
CA TYR A 24 -0.03 8.17 -3.36
C TYR A 24 -0.73 7.07 -4.19
N ALA A 25 -0.35 6.92 -5.46
CA ALA A 25 -0.94 5.97 -6.40
C ALA A 25 -0.89 4.52 -5.89
N LEU A 26 0.15 4.15 -5.13
CA LEU A 26 0.28 2.83 -4.51
C LEU A 26 -0.82 2.46 -3.50
N ARG A 27 -1.66 3.43 -3.08
CA ARG A 27 -2.76 3.24 -2.12
C ARG A 27 -4.11 3.78 -2.61
N ALA A 28 -4.10 4.49 -3.74
CA ALA A 28 -5.27 5.06 -4.35
C ALA A 28 -6.20 3.97 -4.92
N PRO A 29 -7.51 4.20 -4.99
CA PRO A 29 -8.47 3.20 -5.42
C PRO A 29 -8.35 2.85 -6.90
N HIS A 30 -8.08 3.83 -7.77
CA HIS A 30 -8.32 3.79 -9.22
C HIS A 30 -7.11 3.44 -10.09
N TYR A 31 -5.89 3.39 -9.53
CA TYR A 31 -4.70 3.01 -10.31
C TYR A 31 -4.68 1.50 -10.53
N ASP A 32 -4.47 1.02 -11.75
CA ASP A 32 -4.11 -0.37 -11.99
C ASP A 32 -2.60 -0.51 -12.22
N ILE A 33 -2.13 -1.72 -12.54
CA ILE A 33 -0.70 -1.96 -12.79
C ILE A 33 -0.17 -1.23 -14.04
N ASP A 34 -1.01 -0.99 -15.04
CA ASP A 34 -0.60 -0.32 -16.28
C ASP A 34 -0.51 1.20 -16.09
N HIS A 35 -1.39 1.78 -15.27
CA HIS A 35 -1.27 3.14 -14.79
C HIS A 35 0.00 3.34 -13.95
N LEU A 36 0.31 2.40 -13.05
CA LEU A 36 1.56 2.43 -12.29
C LEU A 36 2.78 2.28 -13.20
N ASP A 37 2.72 1.45 -14.23
CA ASP A 37 3.81 1.30 -15.21
C ASP A 37 4.07 2.60 -15.99
N LYS A 38 3.02 3.25 -16.48
CA LYS A 38 3.14 4.57 -17.14
C LYS A 38 3.73 5.62 -16.21
N LEU A 39 3.33 5.62 -14.93
CA LEU A 39 3.84 6.54 -13.93
C LEU A 39 5.32 6.27 -13.62
N ASP A 40 5.68 5.01 -13.44
CA ASP A 40 7.05 4.57 -13.19
C ASP A 40 7.96 4.93 -14.38
N ASN A 41 7.51 4.71 -15.63
CA ASN A 41 8.25 5.08 -16.84
C ASN A 41 8.45 6.60 -16.97
N ARG A 42 7.45 7.41 -16.61
CA ARG A 42 7.59 8.88 -16.58
C ARG A 42 8.62 9.31 -15.54
N LEU A 43 8.54 8.76 -14.32
CA LEU A 43 9.49 9.03 -13.25
C LEU A 43 10.92 8.67 -13.68
N ASP A 44 11.12 7.48 -14.25
CA ASP A 44 12.44 7.02 -14.69
C ASP A 44 13.01 7.88 -15.83
N ALA A 45 12.17 8.38 -16.75
CA ALA A 45 12.60 9.28 -17.81
C ALA A 45 13.14 10.62 -17.27
N HIS A 46 12.55 11.17 -16.20
CA HIS A 46 13.10 12.36 -15.54
C HIS A 46 14.37 12.05 -14.75
N LEU A 47 14.45 10.87 -14.11
CA LEU A 47 15.69 10.39 -13.49
C LEU A 47 16.81 10.24 -14.53
N ASP A 48 16.52 9.72 -15.73
CA ASP A 48 17.48 9.64 -16.84
C ASP A 48 18.04 11.00 -17.24
N GLY A 49 17.18 12.02 -17.34
CA GLY A 49 17.62 13.40 -17.57
C GLY A 49 18.64 13.87 -16.52
N LEU A 50 18.41 13.54 -15.25
CA LEU A 50 19.31 13.87 -14.14
C LEU A 50 20.59 13.01 -14.14
N ARG A 51 20.52 11.74 -14.56
CA ARG A 51 21.69 10.86 -14.71
C ARG A 51 22.69 11.42 -15.72
N ILE A 52 22.20 11.95 -16.85
CA ILE A 52 23.02 12.55 -17.92
C ILE A 52 23.70 13.85 -17.46
N ALA A 53 23.03 14.61 -16.60
CA ALA A 53 23.46 15.92 -16.11
C ALA A 53 24.77 15.93 -15.29
N ALA A 54 25.20 14.75 -14.82
CA ALA A 54 26.40 14.57 -13.99
C ALA A 54 26.32 15.40 -12.67
N PRO A 55 27.40 15.47 -11.84
CA PRO A 55 27.33 15.94 -10.44
C PRO A 55 26.63 17.27 -10.15
N GLY A 56 26.54 18.17 -11.12
CA GLY A 56 25.91 19.48 -10.97
C GLY A 56 24.41 19.40 -10.63
N GLY A 57 23.67 18.47 -11.23
CA GLY A 57 22.23 18.31 -10.94
C GLY A 57 21.97 17.80 -9.51
N LEU A 58 22.85 16.93 -9.01
CA LEU A 58 22.75 16.39 -7.66
C LEU A 58 23.04 17.43 -6.58
N GLU A 59 24.03 18.31 -6.79
CA GLU A 59 24.30 19.39 -5.82
C GLU A 59 23.14 20.39 -5.73
N THR A 60 22.50 20.75 -6.83
CA THR A 60 21.29 21.60 -6.82
C THR A 60 20.18 20.96 -5.99
N LEU A 61 19.86 19.69 -6.25
CA LEU A 61 18.87 18.93 -5.49
C LEU A 61 19.21 18.87 -3.98
N LEU A 62 20.48 18.66 -3.64
CA LEU A 62 20.92 18.65 -2.25
C LEU A 62 20.76 19.99 -1.54
N THR A 63 20.77 21.12 -2.28
CA THR A 63 20.47 22.44 -1.71
C THR A 63 18.98 22.69 -1.48
N GLN A 64 18.12 21.93 -2.16
CA GLN A 64 16.66 22.01 -2.03
C GLN A 64 16.10 21.13 -0.91
N LEU A 65 16.93 20.29 -0.27
CA LEU A 65 16.51 19.44 0.85
C LEU A 65 16.09 20.24 2.08
N GLY A 66 14.79 20.52 2.18
CA GLY A 66 14.12 21.07 3.34
C GLY A 66 13.38 20.03 4.18
N PRO A 67 12.70 20.46 5.27
CA PRO A 67 12.01 19.56 6.18
C PRO A 67 10.94 18.65 5.54
N HIS A 68 10.29 19.14 4.48
CA HIS A 68 9.17 18.47 3.80
C HIS A 68 9.56 17.89 2.43
N ALA A 69 10.86 17.83 2.12
CA ALA A 69 11.38 17.49 0.79
C ALA A 69 11.39 15.97 0.52
N ILE A 70 10.20 15.34 0.56
CA ILE A 70 10.03 13.89 0.41
C ILE A 70 10.44 13.43 -1.00
N GLY A 71 10.00 14.15 -2.04
CA GLY A 71 10.31 13.82 -3.43
C GLY A 71 11.79 14.02 -3.76
N GLU A 72 12.36 15.13 -3.31
CA GLU A 72 13.77 15.47 -3.52
C GLU A 72 14.68 14.48 -2.79
N MET A 73 14.31 14.06 -1.58
CA MET A 73 15.02 13.00 -0.86
C MET A 73 15.00 11.70 -1.66
N PHE A 74 13.86 11.32 -2.25
CA PHE A 74 13.79 10.14 -3.13
C PHE A 74 14.79 10.26 -4.28
N VAL A 75 14.74 11.37 -5.03
CA VAL A 75 15.61 11.58 -6.21
C VAL A 75 17.09 11.57 -5.81
N CYS A 76 17.45 12.30 -4.73
CA CYS A 76 18.82 12.33 -4.23
C CYS A 76 19.34 10.94 -3.85
N VAL A 77 18.52 10.14 -3.15
CA VAL A 77 18.91 8.80 -2.73
C VAL A 77 19.09 7.88 -3.93
N VAL A 78 18.17 7.90 -4.91
CA VAL A 78 18.32 7.13 -6.16
C VAL A 78 19.65 7.45 -6.84
N LEU A 79 19.90 8.73 -7.13
CA LEU A 79 21.13 9.16 -7.82
C LEU A 79 22.40 8.84 -7.01
N ALA A 80 22.36 9.00 -5.68
CA ALA A 80 23.52 8.74 -4.83
C ALA A 80 23.88 7.24 -4.76
N PHE A 81 22.87 6.36 -4.70
CA PHE A 81 23.09 4.91 -4.76
C PHE A 81 23.58 4.46 -6.13
N GLU A 82 22.99 4.98 -7.21
CA GLU A 82 23.41 4.64 -8.57
C GLU A 82 24.85 5.07 -8.88
N ALA A 83 25.27 6.21 -8.34
CA ALA A 83 26.63 6.71 -8.46
C ALA A 83 27.61 6.10 -7.43
N ALA A 84 27.14 5.24 -6.52
CA ALA A 84 27.89 4.73 -5.36
C ALA A 84 28.61 5.85 -4.56
N ASN A 85 27.97 7.03 -4.46
CA ASN A 85 28.60 8.23 -3.90
C ASN A 85 28.45 8.27 -2.37
N ALA A 86 29.41 7.66 -1.68
CA ALA A 86 29.44 7.58 -0.22
C ALA A 86 29.36 8.95 0.49
N LYS A 87 29.91 10.02 -0.12
CA LYS A 87 29.90 11.36 0.48
C LYS A 87 28.49 11.94 0.48
N VAL A 88 27.77 11.83 -0.65
CA VAL A 88 26.38 12.28 -0.74
C VAL A 88 25.49 11.44 0.16
N LEU A 89 25.66 10.11 0.18
CA LEU A 89 24.91 9.24 1.09
C LEU A 89 25.11 9.64 2.55
N SER A 90 26.33 10.02 2.95
CA SER A 90 26.60 10.53 4.31
C SER A 90 25.84 11.82 4.61
N ARG A 91 25.77 12.76 3.65
CA ARG A 91 25.02 14.03 3.78
C ARG A 91 23.51 13.78 3.87
N LEU A 92 22.98 12.86 3.07
CA LEU A 92 21.57 12.45 3.12
C LEU A 92 21.23 11.77 4.46
N SER A 93 22.13 10.92 4.97
CA SER A 93 22.03 10.32 6.30
C SER A 93 22.03 11.38 7.41
N GLU A 94 22.84 12.43 7.30
CA GLU A 94 22.85 13.53 8.27
C GLU A 94 21.54 14.33 8.25
N HIS A 95 21.06 14.71 7.06
CA HIS A 95 19.77 15.35 6.90
C HIS A 95 18.62 14.50 7.49
N LEU A 96 18.65 13.19 7.24
CA LEU A 96 17.61 12.29 7.74
C LEU A 96 17.58 12.21 9.28
N ARG A 97 18.73 12.36 9.96
CA ARG A 97 18.77 12.40 11.43
C ARG A 97 18.07 13.64 11.99
N SER A 98 18.13 14.77 11.29
CA SER A 98 17.45 16.01 11.70
C SER A 98 16.00 16.11 11.23
N THR A 99 15.62 15.32 10.23
CA THR A 99 14.35 15.48 9.52
C THR A 99 13.73 14.13 9.17
N LEU A 100 13.01 13.55 10.14
CA LEU A 100 12.39 12.22 9.99
C LEU A 100 11.27 12.16 8.94
N GLU A 101 10.67 13.29 8.57
CA GLU A 101 9.60 13.33 7.57
C GLU A 101 10.07 12.89 6.17
N THR A 102 11.33 13.22 5.83
CA THR A 102 11.94 12.82 4.55
C THR A 102 12.32 11.33 4.50
N GLU A 103 12.22 10.60 5.61
CA GLU A 103 12.46 9.16 5.65
C GLU A 103 11.60 8.39 4.64
N ARG A 104 10.38 8.86 4.42
CA ARG A 104 9.46 8.29 3.43
C ARG A 104 10.08 8.30 2.03
N GLY A 105 10.71 9.40 1.63
CA GLY A 105 11.43 9.52 0.36
C GLY A 105 12.62 8.57 0.26
N TYR A 106 13.39 8.44 1.35
CA TYR A 106 14.51 7.51 1.42
C TYR A 106 14.04 6.05 1.25
N LEU A 107 12.97 5.66 1.96
CA LEU A 107 12.36 4.34 1.86
C LEU A 107 11.80 4.05 0.46
N MET A 108 11.16 5.03 -0.18
CA MET A 108 10.69 4.92 -1.55
C MET A 108 11.85 4.60 -2.51
N ALA A 109 13.00 5.26 -2.35
CA ALA A 109 14.18 5.04 -3.19
C ALA A 109 14.78 3.65 -2.98
N LEU A 110 14.87 3.19 -1.72
CA LEU A 110 15.33 1.82 -1.42
C LEU A 110 14.44 0.75 -2.05
N GLY A 111 13.12 0.97 -2.10
CA GLY A 111 12.18 0.07 -2.77
C GLY A 111 12.23 0.14 -4.29
N TRP A 112 12.56 1.31 -4.85
CA TRP A 112 12.66 1.59 -6.29
C TRP A 112 13.87 0.94 -6.95
N LEU A 113 15.04 1.14 -6.36
CA LEU A 113 16.32 0.63 -6.86
C LEU A 113 16.32 -0.90 -6.95
N ASP A 114 17.23 -1.45 -7.75
CA ASP A 114 17.50 -2.89 -7.83
C ASP A 114 18.25 -3.40 -6.60
N TRP A 115 18.01 -4.66 -6.24
CA TRP A 115 18.60 -5.26 -5.04
C TRP A 115 20.13 -5.22 -5.07
N GLU A 116 20.72 -5.53 -6.22
CA GLU A 116 22.17 -5.56 -6.44
C GLU A 116 22.82 -4.20 -6.17
N ARG A 117 22.10 -3.10 -6.39
CA ARG A 117 22.59 -1.74 -6.13
C ARG A 117 22.53 -1.39 -4.65
N VAL A 118 21.48 -1.84 -3.94
CA VAL A 118 21.28 -1.47 -2.53
C VAL A 118 21.98 -2.42 -1.56
N SER A 119 22.12 -3.71 -1.90
CA SER A 119 22.54 -4.76 -0.96
C SER A 119 23.84 -4.48 -0.21
N PRO A 120 24.92 -3.92 -0.81
CA PRO A 120 26.15 -3.64 -0.05
C PRO A 120 25.96 -2.59 1.05
N TRP A 121 25.00 -1.67 0.86
CA TRP A 121 24.66 -0.65 1.84
C TRP A 121 23.68 -1.18 2.88
N ILE A 122 22.76 -2.06 2.49
CA ILE A 122 21.80 -2.68 3.42
C ILE A 122 22.51 -3.47 4.50
N GLU A 123 23.57 -4.23 4.17
CA GLU A 123 24.37 -4.94 5.18
C GLU A 123 24.97 -3.99 6.23
N ARG A 124 25.48 -2.83 5.78
CA ARG A 124 26.02 -1.79 6.68
C ARG A 124 24.93 -1.13 7.52
N MET A 125 23.74 -0.92 6.94
CA MET A 125 22.58 -0.37 7.65
C MET A 125 22.08 -1.31 8.73
N LEU A 126 21.99 -2.62 8.45
CA LEU A 126 21.59 -3.65 9.41
C LEU A 126 22.58 -3.76 10.58
N ALA A 127 23.88 -3.59 10.32
CA ALA A 127 24.92 -3.60 11.35
C ALA A 127 25.09 -2.26 12.10
N SER A 128 24.30 -1.23 11.76
CA SER A 128 24.45 0.11 12.35
C SER A 128 24.04 0.15 13.83
N PRO A 129 24.78 0.89 14.69
CA PRO A 129 24.37 1.12 16.07
C PRO A 129 23.12 2.02 16.17
N GLU A 130 22.78 2.76 15.12
CA GLU A 130 21.63 3.67 15.11
C GLU A 130 20.33 2.94 14.69
N PRO A 131 19.25 3.00 15.52
CA PRO A 131 17.97 2.35 15.21
C PRO A 131 17.37 2.75 13.86
N LEU A 132 17.51 4.02 13.48
CA LEU A 132 17.07 4.55 12.19
C LEU A 132 17.62 3.74 11.01
N PHE A 133 18.93 3.50 10.95
CA PHE A 133 19.53 2.78 9.83
C PHE A 133 19.22 1.29 9.86
N ARG A 134 19.15 0.65 11.05
CA ARG A 134 18.67 -0.73 11.15
C ARG A 134 17.27 -0.88 10.57
N ARG A 135 16.38 0.05 10.89
CA ARG A 135 15.01 0.09 10.38
C ARG A 135 14.94 0.29 8.86
N LEU A 136 15.78 1.15 8.28
CA LEU A 136 15.89 1.32 6.83
C LEU A 136 16.38 0.03 6.14
N GLY A 137 17.42 -0.61 6.70
CA GLY A 137 17.95 -1.87 6.18
C GLY A 137 16.92 -2.99 6.17
N LEU A 138 16.18 -3.16 7.27
CA LEU A 138 15.09 -4.13 7.37
C LEU A 138 13.96 -3.81 6.39
N ALA A 139 13.59 -2.53 6.26
CA ALA A 139 12.57 -2.13 5.31
C ALA A 139 12.95 -2.45 3.87
N ALA A 140 14.21 -2.24 3.47
CA ALA A 140 14.69 -2.63 2.15
C ALA A 140 14.61 -4.14 1.94
N CYS A 141 15.06 -4.95 2.91
CA CYS A 141 14.93 -6.42 2.86
C CYS A 141 13.47 -6.84 2.64
N GLY A 142 12.55 -6.24 3.40
CA GLY A 142 11.11 -6.43 3.24
C GLY A 142 10.64 -6.07 1.83
N MET A 143 10.86 -4.84 1.37
CA MET A 143 10.43 -4.33 0.05
C MET A 143 10.94 -5.17 -1.13
N HIS A 144 12.13 -5.74 -1.01
CA HIS A 144 12.77 -6.60 -2.01
C HIS A 144 12.44 -8.08 -1.86
N ARG A 145 11.74 -8.46 -0.78
CA ARG A 145 11.54 -9.86 -0.38
C ARG A 145 12.85 -10.65 -0.26
N HIS A 146 13.91 -9.96 0.16
CA HIS A 146 15.21 -10.57 0.41
C HIS A 146 15.35 -10.89 1.90
N ASP A 147 15.70 -12.13 2.24
CA ASP A 147 15.86 -12.56 3.62
C ASP A 147 17.24 -12.16 4.18
N PRO A 148 17.32 -11.31 5.23
CA PRO A 148 18.60 -10.97 5.86
C PRO A 148 19.06 -12.06 6.87
N GLY A 149 18.41 -13.22 6.88
CA GLY A 149 18.88 -14.42 7.58
C GLY A 149 18.88 -14.23 9.10
N PRO A 150 20.00 -14.53 9.80
CA PRO A 150 20.12 -14.37 11.25
C PRO A 150 19.97 -12.93 11.75
N ALA A 151 20.29 -11.93 10.91
CA ALA A 151 20.18 -10.53 11.30
C ALA A 151 18.72 -10.16 11.65
N LEU A 152 17.74 -10.75 10.96
CA LEU A 152 16.32 -10.55 11.25
C LEU A 152 15.92 -11.06 12.65
N LEU A 153 16.46 -12.22 13.06
CA LEU A 153 16.18 -12.80 14.37
C LEU A 153 16.76 -11.91 15.48
N ALA A 154 17.98 -11.41 15.30
CA ALA A 154 18.66 -10.57 16.29
C ALA A 154 17.88 -9.28 16.60
N VAL A 155 17.32 -8.62 15.59
CA VAL A 155 16.57 -7.36 15.75
C VAL A 155 15.15 -7.53 16.30
N LEU A 156 14.64 -8.76 16.41
CA LEU A 156 13.36 -9.00 17.10
C LEU A 156 13.48 -8.84 18.61
N SER A 157 14.70 -8.72 19.15
CA SER A 157 14.96 -8.37 20.55
C SER A 157 15.56 -6.96 20.70
N ASP A 158 15.43 -6.11 19.69
CA ASP A 158 15.91 -4.72 19.74
C ASP A 158 15.16 -3.93 20.81
N ALA A 159 15.88 -3.03 21.50
CA ALA A 159 15.30 -2.18 22.53
C ALA A 159 14.46 -1.04 21.93
N ASP A 160 14.71 -0.66 20.67
CA ASP A 160 13.93 0.36 19.98
C ASP A 160 12.64 -0.25 19.37
N PRO A 161 11.45 0.18 19.81
CA PRO A 161 10.18 -0.36 19.31
C PRO A 161 10.00 -0.21 17.79
N SER A 162 10.53 0.87 17.19
CA SER A 162 10.39 1.12 15.75
C SER A 162 11.16 0.10 14.92
N VAL A 163 12.33 -0.37 15.42
CA VAL A 163 13.13 -1.41 14.78
C VAL A 163 12.42 -2.75 14.90
N LEU A 164 11.94 -3.09 16.10
CA LEU A 164 11.20 -4.32 16.35
C LEU A 164 9.93 -4.40 15.49
N ALA A 165 9.15 -3.31 15.42
CA ALA A 165 7.97 -3.20 14.57
C ALA A 165 8.31 -3.46 13.10
N ARG A 166 9.43 -2.90 12.61
CA ARG A 166 9.89 -3.14 11.24
C ARG A 166 10.39 -4.56 11.03
N ALA A 167 11.08 -5.15 11.99
CA ALA A 167 11.53 -6.53 11.96
C ALA A 167 10.34 -7.49 11.87
N ALA A 168 9.32 -7.30 12.71
CA ALA A 168 8.08 -8.07 12.67
C ALA A 168 7.40 -7.95 11.30
N ARG A 169 7.25 -6.73 10.78
CA ARG A 169 6.72 -6.50 9.42
C ARG A 169 7.51 -7.27 8.36
N THR A 170 8.84 -7.15 8.38
CA THR A 170 9.73 -7.80 7.40
C THR A 170 9.62 -9.32 7.49
N ALA A 171 9.57 -9.89 8.69
CA ALA A 171 9.35 -11.31 8.90
C ALA A 171 7.99 -11.79 8.36
N GLY A 172 6.94 -10.98 8.51
CA GLY A 172 5.62 -11.25 7.91
C GLY A 172 5.63 -11.18 6.38
N GLU A 173 6.32 -10.18 5.81
CA GLU A 173 6.49 -10.02 4.36
C GLU A 173 7.27 -11.19 3.74
N LEU A 174 8.29 -11.69 4.44
CA LEU A 174 9.13 -12.82 4.03
C LEU A 174 8.57 -14.19 4.42
N ARG A 175 7.49 -14.24 5.19
CA ARG A 175 6.92 -15.48 5.76
C ARG A 175 7.94 -16.32 6.54
N ARG A 176 8.76 -15.68 7.37
CA ARG A 176 9.73 -16.34 8.27
C ARG A 176 9.03 -17.02 9.45
N ARG A 177 8.35 -18.14 9.17
CA ARG A 177 7.54 -18.90 10.13
C ARG A 177 8.37 -19.45 11.29
N ASP A 178 9.65 -19.68 11.07
CA ASP A 178 10.62 -20.05 12.11
C ASP A 178 10.74 -18.98 13.21
N LEU A 179 10.43 -17.71 12.90
CA LEU A 179 10.47 -16.60 13.85
C LEU A 179 9.13 -16.40 14.59
N LEU A 180 8.09 -17.19 14.29
CA LEU A 180 6.78 -17.09 14.94
C LEU A 180 6.84 -17.10 16.47
N PRO A 181 7.56 -18.04 17.13
CA PRO A 181 7.61 -18.08 18.60
C PRO A 181 8.15 -16.78 19.19
N THR A 182 9.20 -16.21 18.57
CA THR A 182 9.81 -14.96 19.00
C THR A 182 8.87 -13.78 18.78
N ILE A 183 8.27 -13.65 17.59
CA ILE A 183 7.37 -12.53 17.28
C ILE A 183 6.16 -12.52 18.24
N ARG A 184 5.62 -13.69 18.59
CA ARG A 184 4.46 -13.82 19.48
C ARG A 184 4.65 -13.22 20.87
N THR A 185 5.87 -13.15 21.38
CA THR A 185 6.13 -12.57 22.72
C THR A 185 5.80 -11.08 22.77
N HIS A 186 5.80 -10.38 21.62
CA HIS A 186 5.54 -8.94 21.50
C HIS A 186 4.08 -8.60 21.17
N ARG A 187 3.18 -9.58 21.23
CA ARG A 187 1.76 -9.42 20.84
C ARG A 187 1.04 -8.27 21.55
N GLN A 188 1.35 -8.10 22.83
CA GLN A 188 0.74 -7.12 23.73
C GLN A 188 1.72 -5.99 24.07
N HIS A 189 2.66 -5.68 23.19
CA HIS A 189 3.63 -4.60 23.38
C HIS A 189 2.95 -3.25 23.68
N GLU A 190 3.59 -2.36 24.43
CA GLU A 190 3.00 -1.05 24.74
C GLU A 190 2.85 -0.16 23.48
N ASP A 191 3.90 -0.09 22.67
CA ASP A 191 3.88 0.63 21.39
C ASP A 191 2.87 0.03 20.39
N ALA A 192 2.00 0.90 19.85
CA ALA A 192 0.93 0.49 18.96
C ALA A 192 1.41 -0.03 17.60
N ALA A 193 2.50 0.54 17.05
CA ALA A 193 3.04 0.09 15.78
C ALA A 193 3.67 -1.30 15.93
N THR A 194 4.40 -1.55 17.02
CA THR A 194 4.93 -2.86 17.36
C THR A 194 3.83 -3.89 17.53
N ARG A 195 2.77 -3.60 18.29
CA ARG A 195 1.62 -4.54 18.40
C ARG A 195 1.01 -4.83 17.05
N PHE A 196 0.76 -3.79 16.26
CA PHE A 196 0.14 -3.95 14.94
C PHE A 196 0.98 -4.87 14.06
N TRP A 197 2.27 -4.55 13.86
CA TRP A 197 3.12 -5.31 12.95
C TRP A 197 3.43 -6.71 13.44
N THR A 198 3.49 -6.92 14.75
CA THR A 198 3.59 -8.23 15.38
C THR A 198 2.39 -9.10 15.04
N ASN A 199 1.17 -8.61 15.33
CA ASN A 199 -0.05 -9.37 15.06
C ASN A 199 -0.33 -9.53 13.57
N TRP A 200 -0.07 -8.50 12.77
CA TRP A 200 -0.16 -8.57 11.32
C TRP A 200 0.75 -9.67 10.77
N ALA A 201 2.02 -9.71 11.20
CA ALA A 201 2.98 -10.70 10.71
C ALA A 201 2.58 -12.13 11.11
N THR A 202 2.14 -12.35 12.34
CA THR A 202 1.74 -13.68 12.80
C THR A 202 0.45 -14.16 12.15
N VAL A 203 -0.56 -13.29 11.95
CA VAL A 203 -1.76 -13.64 11.17
C VAL A 203 -1.38 -14.00 9.74
N GLN A 204 -0.51 -13.20 9.11
CA GLN A 204 0.00 -13.53 7.78
C GLN A 204 0.64 -14.90 7.75
N MET A 205 1.15 -15.45 8.86
CA MET A 205 1.74 -16.78 8.97
C MET A 205 0.80 -17.87 9.55
N GLY A 206 -0.51 -17.58 9.65
CA GLY A 206 -1.55 -18.51 10.08
C GLY A 206 -1.82 -18.57 11.59
N ASP A 207 -1.38 -17.57 12.35
CA ASP A 207 -1.64 -17.50 13.80
C ASP A 207 -3.06 -16.99 14.09
N ALA A 208 -4.01 -17.91 14.25
CA ALA A 208 -5.40 -17.58 14.53
C ALA A 208 -5.59 -16.74 15.81
N GLN A 209 -4.73 -16.89 16.81
CA GLN A 209 -4.87 -16.12 18.05
C GLN A 209 -4.63 -14.61 17.81
N ALA A 210 -3.87 -14.24 16.77
CA ALA A 210 -3.54 -12.85 16.47
C ALA A 210 -4.66 -12.13 15.70
N LEU A 211 -5.70 -12.85 15.26
CA LEU A 211 -6.88 -12.26 14.60
C LEU A 211 -7.65 -11.31 15.51
N GLU A 212 -7.79 -11.62 16.80
CA GLU A 212 -8.54 -10.76 17.73
C GLU A 212 -7.83 -9.41 17.98
N PRO A 213 -6.53 -9.35 18.32
CA PRO A 213 -5.82 -8.07 18.37
C PRO A 213 -5.83 -7.31 17.03
N LEU A 214 -5.71 -8.02 15.90
CA LEU A 214 -5.75 -7.38 14.58
C LEU A 214 -7.13 -6.77 14.28
N ARG A 215 -8.22 -7.39 14.75
CA ARG A 215 -9.59 -6.87 14.62
C ARG A 215 -9.76 -5.52 15.31
N GLN A 216 -9.11 -5.30 16.46
CA GLN A 216 -9.14 -4.00 17.14
C GLN A 216 -8.56 -2.89 16.25
N PHE A 217 -7.46 -3.16 15.54
CA PHE A 217 -6.90 -2.21 14.58
C PHE A 217 -7.80 -2.04 13.34
N ALA A 218 -8.48 -3.10 12.88
CA ALA A 218 -9.40 -3.02 11.75
C ALA A 218 -10.66 -2.19 12.07
N GLY A 219 -11.10 -2.17 13.34
CA GLY A 219 -12.24 -1.38 13.79
C GLY A 219 -11.90 0.06 14.20
N GLN A 220 -10.63 0.45 14.30
CA GLN A 220 -10.22 1.78 14.75
C GLN A 220 -9.74 2.65 13.58
N PRO A 221 -10.25 3.89 13.41
CA PRO A 221 -9.73 4.82 12.43
C PRO A 221 -8.23 5.06 12.61
N GLY A 222 -7.47 5.02 11.52
CA GLY A 222 -6.05 5.34 11.51
C GLY A 222 -5.26 4.60 10.45
N GLN A 223 -3.94 4.83 10.45
CA GLN A 223 -3.01 4.33 9.41
C GLN A 223 -2.94 2.81 9.24
N PHE A 224 -3.45 2.05 10.21
CA PHE A 224 -3.43 0.58 10.22
C PHE A 224 -4.74 -0.05 9.77
N GLN A 225 -5.84 0.70 9.76
CA GLN A 225 -7.20 0.18 9.67
C GLN A 225 -7.44 -0.69 8.45
N TYR A 226 -7.25 -0.13 7.25
CA TYR A 226 -7.49 -0.84 6.00
C TYR A 226 -6.57 -2.05 5.81
N ARG A 227 -5.31 -1.94 6.25
CA ARG A 227 -4.33 -3.04 6.18
C ARG A 227 -4.69 -4.16 7.14
N ALA A 228 -5.18 -3.82 8.34
CA ALA A 228 -5.70 -4.78 9.30
C ALA A 228 -6.94 -5.48 8.74
N LEU A 229 -7.86 -4.71 8.14
CA LEU A 229 -9.10 -5.22 7.56
C LEU A 229 -8.86 -6.24 6.44
N CYS A 230 -7.97 -5.92 5.49
CA CYS A 230 -7.63 -6.83 4.39
C CYS A 230 -7.07 -8.17 4.90
N VAL A 231 -6.16 -8.14 5.87
CA VAL A 231 -5.56 -9.36 6.43
C VAL A 231 -6.53 -10.11 7.32
N LEU A 232 -7.29 -9.41 8.17
CA LEU A 232 -8.31 -10.03 9.01
C LEU A 232 -9.31 -10.82 8.17
N LEU A 233 -9.91 -10.21 7.14
CA LEU A 233 -10.94 -10.87 6.34
C LEU A 233 -10.39 -11.93 5.38
N ALA A 234 -9.13 -11.82 4.97
CA ALA A 234 -8.49 -12.89 4.22
C ALA A 234 -8.37 -14.17 5.08
N TRP A 235 -7.99 -14.03 6.35
CA TRP A 235 -7.62 -15.15 7.23
C TRP A 235 -8.70 -15.63 8.20
N GLN A 236 -9.64 -14.75 8.57
CA GLN A 236 -10.71 -15.09 9.49
C GLN A 236 -11.75 -16.02 8.86
N GLU A 237 -12.33 -16.90 9.66
CA GLU A 237 -13.45 -17.74 9.24
C GLU A 237 -14.71 -16.92 8.96
N ARG A 238 -15.52 -17.42 8.02
CA ARG A 238 -16.66 -16.69 7.46
C ARG A 238 -17.70 -16.26 8.51
N GLU A 239 -18.09 -17.17 9.40
CA GLU A 239 -19.14 -16.92 10.40
C GLU A 239 -18.76 -15.80 11.38
N PRO A 240 -17.57 -15.82 12.04
CA PRO A 240 -17.09 -14.70 12.83
C PRO A 240 -17.00 -13.38 12.06
N SER A 241 -16.56 -13.40 10.80
CA SER A 241 -16.51 -12.20 9.96
C SER A 241 -17.91 -11.62 9.71
N ILE A 242 -18.89 -12.46 9.36
CA ILE A 242 -20.29 -12.03 9.18
C ILE A 242 -20.84 -11.40 10.46
N ALA A 243 -20.63 -12.05 11.62
CA ALA A 243 -21.11 -11.56 12.90
C ALA A 243 -20.52 -10.17 13.24
N TRP A 244 -19.21 -10.00 13.02
CA TRP A 244 -18.54 -8.73 13.26
C TRP A 244 -18.98 -7.64 12.27
N ILE A 245 -19.06 -7.94 10.98
CA ILE A 245 -19.50 -6.99 9.96
C ILE A 245 -20.93 -6.50 10.22
N ARG A 246 -21.82 -7.39 10.67
CA ARG A 246 -23.19 -7.02 11.09
C ARG A 246 -23.20 -5.98 12.21
N GLN A 247 -22.26 -6.04 13.15
CA GLN A 247 -22.13 -5.04 14.20
C GLN A 247 -21.66 -3.69 13.62
N LEU A 248 -20.68 -3.70 12.71
CA LEU A 248 -20.16 -2.47 12.08
C LEU A 248 -21.22 -1.72 11.27
N VAL A 249 -22.03 -2.42 10.46
CA VAL A 249 -23.02 -1.76 9.60
C VAL A 249 -24.21 -1.17 10.37
N GLN A 250 -24.43 -1.63 11.61
CA GLN A 250 -25.48 -1.10 12.50
C GLN A 250 -25.10 0.25 13.10
N ASP A 251 -23.81 0.51 13.36
CA ASP A 251 -23.33 1.78 13.89
C ASP A 251 -22.96 2.73 12.73
N PRO A 252 -23.61 3.91 12.60
CA PRO A 252 -23.24 4.88 11.57
C PRO A 252 -21.76 5.29 11.59
N ARG A 253 -21.10 5.28 12.75
CA ARG A 253 -19.68 5.65 12.88
C ARG A 253 -18.74 4.64 12.22
N ASP A 254 -19.15 3.37 12.22
CA ASP A 254 -18.36 2.24 11.69
C ASP A 254 -18.89 1.74 10.34
N ARG A 255 -20.02 2.27 9.87
CA ARG A 255 -20.70 1.82 8.64
C ARG A 255 -19.77 1.84 7.43
N ARG A 256 -18.93 2.87 7.29
CA ARG A 256 -17.95 2.96 6.21
C ARG A 256 -17.03 1.72 6.18
N ILE A 257 -16.52 1.30 7.34
CA ILE A 257 -15.66 0.12 7.45
C ILE A 257 -16.48 -1.16 7.25
N GLY A 258 -17.72 -1.19 7.74
CA GLY A 258 -18.66 -2.26 7.44
C GLY A 258 -18.86 -2.49 5.94
N ILE A 259 -19.00 -1.42 5.15
CA ILE A 259 -19.11 -1.50 3.68
C ILE A 259 -17.84 -2.07 3.04
N GLN A 260 -16.66 -1.57 3.42
CA GLN A 260 -15.39 -2.12 2.93
C GLN A 260 -15.24 -3.60 3.29
N ALA A 261 -15.65 -3.96 4.50
CA ALA A 261 -15.61 -5.32 5.01
C ALA A 261 -16.55 -6.26 4.25
N LEU A 262 -17.74 -5.79 3.86
CA LEU A 262 -18.65 -6.53 2.98
C LEU A 262 -18.03 -6.81 1.61
N GLY A 263 -17.38 -5.81 1.00
CA GLY A 263 -16.66 -5.96 -0.27
C GLY A 263 -15.57 -7.04 -0.19
N LEU A 264 -14.76 -7.01 0.87
CA LEU A 264 -13.69 -7.98 1.12
C LEU A 264 -14.22 -9.39 1.46
N LEU A 265 -15.34 -9.49 2.20
CA LEU A 265 -16.01 -10.78 2.47
C LEU A 265 -16.52 -11.43 1.19
N GLY A 266 -16.97 -10.61 0.23
CA GLY A 266 -17.33 -11.07 -1.10
C GLY A 266 -18.72 -11.72 -1.22
N ASP A 267 -19.57 -11.68 -0.18
CA ASP A 267 -20.88 -12.35 -0.23
C ASP A 267 -21.91 -11.52 -1.01
N PRO A 268 -22.46 -12.03 -2.13
CA PRO A 268 -23.44 -11.29 -2.94
C PRO A 268 -24.76 -11.02 -2.20
N VAL A 269 -25.04 -11.68 -1.08
CA VAL A 269 -26.25 -11.43 -0.28
C VAL A 269 -26.36 -9.96 0.17
N CYS A 270 -25.24 -9.26 0.31
CA CYS A 270 -25.23 -7.87 0.74
C CYS A 270 -25.44 -6.86 -0.41
N VAL A 271 -25.39 -7.29 -1.67
CA VAL A 271 -25.44 -6.38 -2.83
C VAL A 271 -26.70 -5.50 -2.84
N PRO A 272 -27.92 -6.01 -2.58
CA PRO A 272 -29.10 -5.14 -2.51
C PRO A 272 -28.98 -4.05 -1.44
N TRP A 273 -28.31 -4.34 -0.31
CA TRP A 273 -28.08 -3.34 0.74
C TRP A 273 -26.98 -2.35 0.35
N LEU A 274 -25.91 -2.80 -0.31
CA LEU A 274 -24.88 -1.91 -0.86
C LEU A 274 -25.48 -0.92 -1.85
N ILE A 275 -26.36 -1.38 -2.75
CA ILE A 275 -27.08 -0.52 -3.68
C ILE A 275 -27.92 0.54 -2.95
N GLN A 276 -28.53 0.20 -1.81
CA GLN A 276 -29.23 1.20 -0.98
C GLN A 276 -28.26 2.24 -0.40
N GLN A 277 -27.05 1.83 0.00
CA GLN A 277 -26.03 2.77 0.50
C GLN A 277 -25.48 3.68 -0.61
N MET A 278 -25.59 3.30 -1.88
CA MET A 278 -25.20 4.15 -3.02
C MET A 278 -26.03 5.44 -3.12
N SER A 279 -27.21 5.48 -2.50
CA SER A 279 -28.06 6.68 -2.43
C SER A 279 -27.69 7.63 -1.28
N ASP A 280 -26.78 7.24 -0.38
CA ASP A 280 -26.35 8.04 0.77
C ASP A 280 -24.93 8.58 0.50
N LEU A 281 -24.82 9.90 0.25
CA LEU A 281 -23.60 10.52 -0.30
C LEU A 281 -22.29 10.18 0.45
N PRO A 282 -22.25 10.18 1.81
CA PRO A 282 -21.05 9.81 2.57
C PRO A 282 -20.61 8.35 2.37
N TYR A 283 -21.50 7.47 1.91
CA TYR A 283 -21.24 6.04 1.72
C TYR A 283 -21.27 5.61 0.26
N ALA A 284 -21.69 6.48 -0.65
CA ALA A 284 -22.03 6.10 -2.01
C ALA A 284 -20.82 5.48 -2.73
N ARG A 285 -19.72 6.22 -2.80
CA ARG A 285 -18.49 5.80 -3.49
C ARG A 285 -17.88 4.52 -2.91
N VAL A 286 -17.79 4.41 -1.58
CA VAL A 286 -17.27 3.19 -0.93
C VAL A 286 -18.20 1.98 -1.12
N ALA A 287 -19.52 2.19 -1.22
CA ALA A 287 -20.47 1.14 -1.58
C ALA A 287 -20.32 0.70 -3.04
N GLY A 288 -20.07 1.64 -3.95
CA GLY A 288 -19.69 1.39 -5.34
C GLY A 288 -18.41 0.57 -5.46
N GLU A 289 -17.37 0.91 -4.70
CA GLU A 289 -16.11 0.17 -4.63
C GLU A 289 -16.34 -1.27 -4.13
N ALA A 290 -17.10 -1.44 -3.04
CA ALA A 290 -17.42 -2.76 -2.49
C ALA A 290 -18.22 -3.62 -3.48
N PHE A 291 -19.19 -3.01 -4.17
CA PHE A 291 -19.94 -3.67 -5.24
C PHE A 291 -19.02 -4.14 -6.36
N SER A 292 -18.15 -3.26 -6.86
CA SER A 292 -17.18 -3.56 -7.92
C SER A 292 -16.22 -4.68 -7.50
N LEU A 293 -15.77 -4.68 -6.24
CA LEU A 293 -14.91 -5.73 -5.70
C LEU A 293 -15.61 -7.10 -5.66
N ILE A 294 -16.92 -7.15 -5.37
CA ILE A 294 -17.70 -8.40 -5.36
C ILE A 294 -17.97 -8.86 -6.80
N THR A 295 -18.51 -7.98 -7.63
CA THR A 295 -19.13 -8.34 -8.91
C THR A 295 -18.18 -8.28 -10.10
N GLY A 296 -17.06 -7.56 -9.98
CA GLY A 296 -16.17 -7.26 -11.08
C GLY A 296 -16.71 -6.22 -12.06
N ALA A 297 -17.86 -5.61 -11.76
CA ALA A 297 -18.40 -4.52 -12.56
C ALA A 297 -17.57 -3.26 -12.34
N ASP A 298 -16.82 -2.83 -13.35
CA ASP A 298 -16.17 -1.53 -13.34
C ASP A 298 -17.22 -0.46 -13.67
N LEU A 299 -17.50 0.42 -12.71
CA LEU A 299 -18.61 1.37 -12.82
C LEU A 299 -18.41 2.39 -13.95
N ALA A 300 -17.18 2.84 -14.17
CA ALA A 300 -16.87 3.81 -15.22
C ALA A 300 -16.92 3.12 -16.60
N LEU A 301 -16.31 1.93 -16.73
CA LEU A 301 -16.29 1.18 -17.99
C LEU A 301 -17.69 0.75 -18.46
N LEU A 302 -18.60 0.51 -17.52
CA LEU A 302 -19.97 0.06 -17.79
C LEU A 302 -21.00 1.19 -17.80
N ASP A 303 -20.57 2.45 -17.72
CA ASP A 303 -21.45 3.63 -17.65
C ASP A 303 -22.49 3.53 -16.51
N LEU A 304 -22.07 3.02 -15.34
CA LEU A 304 -22.91 2.82 -14.15
C LEU A 304 -22.74 3.94 -13.10
N GLU A 305 -22.12 5.04 -13.47
CA GLU A 305 -21.88 6.20 -12.63
C GLU A 305 -22.84 7.36 -12.94
N LEU A 306 -23.01 8.26 -11.98
CA LEU A 306 -23.78 9.49 -12.15
C LEU A 306 -23.12 10.37 -13.21
N ARG A 307 -23.93 10.90 -14.13
CA ARG A 307 -23.48 11.89 -15.12
C ARG A 307 -23.22 13.26 -14.50
N ASP A 308 -24.09 13.65 -13.58
CA ASP A 308 -24.00 14.90 -12.84
C ASP A 308 -23.44 14.60 -11.45
N LEU A 309 -22.28 15.17 -11.14
CA LEU A 309 -21.61 14.96 -9.87
C LEU A 309 -22.39 15.63 -8.73
N PRO A 310 -22.66 14.91 -7.62
CA PRO A 310 -23.28 15.52 -6.45
C PRO A 310 -22.43 16.64 -5.87
N ASP A 311 -23.10 17.68 -5.36
CA ASP A 311 -22.45 18.71 -4.54
C ASP A 311 -22.20 18.14 -3.13
N PHE A 312 -21.04 17.51 -2.95
CA PHE A 312 -20.64 16.88 -1.71
C PHE A 312 -19.14 17.06 -1.48
N ASP A 313 -18.80 17.77 -0.42
CA ASP A 313 -17.41 17.96 0.01
C ASP A 313 -17.17 17.23 1.33
N ALA A 314 -16.26 16.24 1.30
CA ALA A 314 -15.81 15.47 2.45
C ALA A 314 -14.35 15.77 2.84
N GLY A 315 -13.70 16.69 2.12
CA GLY A 315 -12.31 17.09 2.36
C GLY A 315 -12.17 18.19 3.41
N PRO A 316 -10.94 18.64 3.66
CA PRO A 316 -10.70 19.87 4.42
C PRO A 316 -11.34 21.06 3.69
N ASN A 317 -12.00 21.95 4.43
CA ASN A 317 -12.49 23.22 3.88
C ASN A 317 -11.43 24.33 4.06
N ASP A 318 -11.69 25.49 3.48
CA ASP A 318 -10.82 26.68 3.58
C ASP A 318 -10.93 27.41 4.94
N ASP A 319 -11.65 26.86 5.93
CA ASP A 319 -11.75 27.49 7.26
C ASP A 319 -10.47 27.21 8.08
N PRO A 320 -9.66 28.24 8.39
CA PRO A 320 -8.44 28.08 9.18
C PRO A 320 -8.71 27.63 10.63
N GLN A 321 -9.97 27.62 11.10
CA GLN A 321 -10.37 27.07 12.39
C GLN A 321 -10.86 25.62 12.31
N ASP A 322 -11.08 25.08 11.11
CA ASP A 322 -11.39 23.67 10.94
C ASP A 322 -10.13 22.83 11.20
N THR A 323 -10.28 21.85 12.09
CA THR A 323 -9.19 20.93 12.47
C THR A 323 -9.15 19.71 11.56
N ASN A 324 -10.14 19.52 10.69
CA ASN A 324 -10.18 18.44 9.72
C ASN A 324 -9.26 18.75 8.54
N VAL A 325 -8.01 18.25 8.61
CA VAL A 325 -7.03 18.29 7.51
C VAL A 325 -7.04 17.01 6.67
N ALA A 326 -7.98 16.09 6.91
CA ALA A 326 -8.00 14.79 6.27
C ALA A 326 -8.60 14.89 4.86
N MET A 327 -7.78 14.57 3.86
CA MET A 327 -8.26 14.41 2.49
C MET A 327 -9.33 13.33 2.40
N ASP A 328 -10.30 13.54 1.52
CA ASP A 328 -11.35 12.58 1.23
C ASP A 328 -10.74 11.25 0.71
N PRO A 329 -10.88 10.13 1.44
CA PRO A 329 -10.31 8.85 1.04
C PRO A 329 -10.95 8.27 -0.22
N ASP A 330 -12.11 8.79 -0.64
CA ASP A 330 -12.93 8.29 -1.73
C ASP A 330 -12.94 9.26 -2.93
N GLU A 331 -12.16 10.35 -2.88
CA GLU A 331 -12.10 11.43 -3.90
C GLU A 331 -12.08 10.91 -5.34
N ASN A 332 -11.31 9.84 -5.58
CA ASN A 332 -11.09 9.30 -6.92
C ASN A 332 -11.89 8.01 -7.20
N LEU A 333 -12.94 7.74 -6.42
CA LEU A 333 -13.91 6.69 -6.72
C LEU A 333 -15.07 7.28 -7.53
N PRO A 334 -15.61 6.52 -8.50
CA PRO A 334 -16.77 6.95 -9.27
C PRO A 334 -18.00 7.08 -8.37
N TRP A 335 -18.86 8.04 -8.66
CA TRP A 335 -20.15 8.19 -7.99
C TRP A 335 -21.16 7.20 -8.58
N PRO A 336 -21.54 6.13 -7.86
CA PRO A 336 -22.44 5.12 -8.43
C PRO A 336 -23.83 5.69 -8.71
N ASP A 337 -24.44 5.29 -9.83
CA ASP A 337 -25.87 5.50 -10.09
C ASP A 337 -26.66 4.30 -9.55
N PRO A 338 -27.45 4.45 -8.46
CA PRO A 338 -28.16 3.33 -7.87
C PRO A 338 -29.20 2.69 -8.81
N GLN A 339 -29.78 3.46 -9.74
CA GLN A 339 -30.79 2.95 -10.66
C GLN A 339 -30.14 2.09 -11.76
N LEU A 340 -29.07 2.58 -12.37
CA LEU A 340 -28.31 1.84 -13.38
C LEU A 340 -27.71 0.56 -12.79
N ILE A 341 -27.14 0.66 -11.59
CA ILE A 341 -26.56 -0.50 -10.89
C ILE A 341 -27.65 -1.49 -10.47
N THR A 342 -28.83 -1.03 -10.05
CA THR A 342 -29.97 -1.92 -9.79
C THR A 342 -30.34 -2.70 -11.05
N ALA A 343 -30.48 -2.02 -12.19
CA ALA A 343 -30.81 -2.67 -13.46
C ALA A 343 -29.72 -3.69 -13.87
N TRP A 344 -28.45 -3.32 -13.72
CA TRP A 344 -27.33 -4.22 -13.96
C TRP A 344 -27.39 -5.45 -13.04
N TRP A 345 -27.66 -5.27 -11.75
CA TRP A 345 -27.75 -6.35 -10.78
C TRP A 345 -28.92 -7.29 -11.07
N GLN A 346 -30.08 -6.77 -11.51
CA GLN A 346 -31.19 -7.64 -11.92
C GLN A 346 -30.83 -8.52 -13.14
N ALA A 347 -30.02 -8.00 -14.06
CA ALA A 347 -29.58 -8.75 -15.23
C ALA A 347 -28.47 -9.78 -14.94
N HIS A 348 -27.58 -9.52 -13.99
CA HIS A 348 -26.37 -10.32 -13.75
C HIS A 348 -26.36 -11.08 -12.41
N GLY A 349 -27.21 -10.70 -11.46
CA GLY A 349 -27.23 -11.22 -10.09
C GLY A 349 -27.51 -12.72 -10.01
N GLY A 350 -28.20 -13.28 -11.01
CA GLY A 350 -28.43 -14.72 -11.13
C GLY A 350 -27.15 -15.56 -11.28
N ASN A 351 -26.02 -14.94 -11.65
CA ASN A 351 -24.71 -15.62 -11.74
C ASN A 351 -24.02 -15.79 -10.38
N PHE A 352 -24.59 -15.21 -9.31
CA PHE A 352 -23.99 -15.19 -7.99
C PHE A 352 -24.78 -16.05 -7.00
N GLN A 353 -24.05 -16.82 -6.19
CA GLN A 353 -24.62 -17.67 -5.15
C GLN A 353 -24.40 -17.05 -3.76
N ALA A 354 -25.49 -16.88 -3.01
CA ALA A 354 -25.45 -16.44 -1.62
C ALA A 354 -24.62 -17.40 -0.75
N GLY A 355 -23.84 -16.86 0.19
CA GLY A 355 -22.97 -17.66 1.05
C GLY A 355 -21.64 -18.08 0.42
N VAL A 356 -21.39 -17.74 -0.85
CA VAL A 356 -20.10 -17.90 -1.52
C VAL A 356 -19.39 -16.54 -1.58
N GLY A 357 -18.08 -16.51 -1.32
CA GLY A 357 -17.28 -15.29 -1.47
C GLY A 357 -16.85 -15.10 -2.92
N TYR A 358 -16.96 -13.88 -3.45
CA TYR A 358 -16.48 -13.48 -4.77
C TYR A 358 -15.40 -12.40 -4.68
N VAL A 359 -14.56 -12.33 -5.71
CA VAL A 359 -13.60 -11.26 -5.96
C VAL A 359 -13.59 -11.00 -7.46
N LEU A 360 -13.90 -9.78 -7.85
CA LEU A 360 -14.04 -9.33 -9.24
C LEU A 360 -14.90 -10.27 -10.10
N GLY A 361 -16.06 -10.67 -9.58
CA GLY A 361 -17.02 -11.51 -10.29
C GLY A 361 -16.69 -13.00 -10.31
N GLN A 362 -15.55 -13.40 -9.76
CA GLN A 362 -15.11 -14.80 -9.70
C GLN A 362 -15.22 -15.33 -8.26
N MET A 363 -15.63 -16.60 -8.10
CA MET A 363 -15.60 -17.25 -6.79
C MET A 363 -14.18 -17.20 -6.21
N GLN A 364 -14.06 -16.88 -4.91
CA GLN A 364 -12.77 -16.73 -4.25
C GLN A 364 -11.98 -18.03 -4.27
N SER A 365 -10.79 -17.97 -4.86
CA SER A 365 -9.83 -19.05 -4.99
C SER A 365 -8.44 -18.45 -5.16
N GLU A 366 -7.38 -19.26 -5.07
CA GLU A 366 -6.03 -18.77 -5.38
C GLU A 366 -5.97 -18.16 -6.79
N ALA A 367 -6.62 -18.80 -7.77
CA ALA A 367 -6.60 -18.36 -9.17
C ALA A 367 -7.30 -17.01 -9.36
N SER A 368 -8.48 -16.81 -8.76
CA SER A 368 -9.20 -15.53 -8.88
C SER A 368 -8.48 -14.39 -8.16
N PHE A 369 -7.84 -14.63 -7.02
CA PHE A 369 -6.99 -13.62 -6.39
C PHE A 369 -5.73 -13.30 -7.21
N ARG A 370 -5.11 -14.28 -7.86
CA ARG A 370 -4.00 -14.02 -8.81
C ARG A 370 -4.45 -13.20 -10.02
N GLN A 371 -5.66 -13.45 -10.54
CA GLN A 371 -6.24 -12.61 -11.60
C GLN A 371 -6.50 -11.18 -11.10
N ALA A 372 -7.08 -11.03 -9.92
CA ALA A 372 -7.31 -9.70 -9.31
C ALA A 372 -5.99 -8.94 -9.04
N LEU A 373 -4.92 -9.63 -8.65
CA LEU A 373 -3.58 -9.03 -8.53
C LEU A 373 -3.05 -8.46 -9.85
N ALA A 374 -3.41 -9.09 -10.96
CA ALA A 374 -2.90 -8.77 -12.28
C ALA A 374 -3.77 -7.71 -12.99
N HIS A 375 -5.09 -7.73 -12.79
CA HIS A 375 -6.05 -6.93 -13.55
C HIS A 375 -6.89 -5.95 -12.73
N GLY A 376 -6.90 -6.08 -11.40
CA GLY A 376 -7.67 -5.19 -10.53
C GLY A 376 -7.04 -3.81 -10.38
N GLN A 377 -7.82 -2.89 -9.83
CA GLN A 377 -7.32 -1.59 -9.38
C GLN A 377 -6.57 -1.75 -8.05
N GLN A 378 -5.76 -0.76 -7.64
CA GLN A 378 -4.68 -0.95 -6.67
C GLN A 378 -5.17 -1.38 -5.28
N ARG A 379 -6.30 -0.86 -4.80
CA ARG A 379 -6.92 -1.35 -3.56
C ARG A 379 -7.40 -2.80 -3.68
N GLN A 380 -7.98 -3.17 -4.82
CA GLN A 380 -8.37 -4.55 -5.13
C GLN A 380 -7.13 -5.46 -5.19
N ARG A 381 -6.02 -4.99 -5.77
CA ARG A 381 -4.73 -5.70 -5.82
C ARG A 381 -4.15 -5.91 -4.42
N ILE A 382 -4.22 -4.90 -3.53
CA ILE A 382 -3.80 -5.02 -2.12
C ILE A 382 -4.63 -6.08 -1.39
N ALA A 383 -5.95 -6.06 -1.54
CA ALA A 383 -6.84 -7.07 -0.99
C ALA A 383 -6.52 -8.47 -1.54
N ALA A 384 -6.30 -8.57 -2.85
CA ALA A 384 -5.95 -9.81 -3.53
C ALA A 384 -4.60 -10.37 -3.09
N ALA A 385 -3.61 -9.53 -2.79
CA ALA A 385 -2.33 -9.97 -2.21
C ALA A 385 -2.53 -10.67 -0.86
N CYS A 386 -3.45 -10.16 -0.02
CA CYS A 386 -3.83 -10.80 1.24
C CYS A 386 -4.59 -12.12 0.99
N GLY A 387 -5.47 -12.14 0.01
CA GLY A 387 -6.19 -13.36 -0.42
C GLY A 387 -5.25 -14.47 -0.89
N VAL A 388 -4.29 -14.18 -1.78
CA VAL A 388 -3.28 -15.15 -2.21
C VAL A 388 -2.45 -15.67 -1.04
N ALA A 389 -2.08 -14.80 -0.09
CA ALA A 389 -1.25 -15.16 1.06
C ALA A 389 -1.86 -16.27 1.94
N ARG A 390 -3.20 -16.37 1.98
CA ARG A 390 -3.92 -17.46 2.65
C ARG A 390 -3.73 -18.81 1.95
N PHE A 391 -3.73 -18.84 0.62
CA PHE A 391 -3.55 -20.08 -0.17
C PHE A 391 -2.09 -20.51 -0.29
N ARG A 392 -1.15 -19.56 -0.18
CA ARG A 392 0.30 -19.82 -0.23
C ARG A 392 0.98 -19.50 1.10
N PRO A 393 0.77 -20.32 2.15
CA PRO A 393 1.18 -19.96 3.49
C PRO A 393 2.69 -20.00 3.76
N ASN A 394 3.50 -20.40 2.79
CA ASN A 394 4.96 -20.49 2.89
C ASN A 394 5.67 -19.61 1.85
N GLU A 395 4.95 -18.87 1.01
CA GLU A 395 5.53 -18.00 -0.02
C GLU A 395 5.51 -16.55 0.43
N VAL A 396 6.60 -15.83 0.17
CA VAL A 396 6.71 -14.39 0.43
C VAL A 396 5.50 -13.64 -0.11
N LEU A 397 5.06 -12.58 0.58
CA LEU A 397 3.88 -11.84 0.16
C LEU A 397 4.14 -11.10 -1.16
N PHE A 398 3.14 -11.04 -2.04
CA PHE A 398 3.27 -10.25 -3.27
C PHE A 398 3.51 -8.76 -2.94
N PRO A 399 4.56 -8.11 -3.48
CA PRO A 399 4.88 -6.71 -3.16
C PRO A 399 4.12 -5.73 -4.06
N THR A 400 2.85 -5.43 -3.75
CA THR A 400 2.00 -4.49 -4.52
C THR A 400 2.52 -3.04 -4.56
N SER A 401 3.53 -2.71 -3.76
CA SER A 401 4.20 -1.41 -3.71
C SER A 401 5.53 -1.34 -4.47
N ALA A 402 6.04 -2.47 -4.98
CA ALA A 402 7.27 -2.50 -5.76
C ALA A 402 7.13 -1.68 -7.07
N PRO A 403 8.21 -1.37 -7.77
CA PRO A 403 8.13 -0.88 -9.14
C PRO A 403 7.28 -1.78 -10.05
N ALA A 404 6.51 -1.18 -10.95
CA ALA A 404 5.56 -1.88 -11.81
C ALA A 404 6.23 -2.98 -12.63
N TRP A 405 7.43 -2.72 -13.18
CA TRP A 405 8.24 -3.72 -13.89
C TRP A 405 8.55 -4.96 -13.02
N ARG A 406 8.84 -4.77 -11.73
CA ARG A 406 9.11 -5.87 -10.79
C ARG A 406 7.84 -6.66 -10.50
N GLN A 407 6.72 -5.95 -10.33
CA GLN A 407 5.42 -6.58 -10.13
C GLN A 407 5.00 -7.39 -11.36
N GLN A 408 5.18 -6.87 -12.58
CA GLN A 408 4.88 -7.55 -13.83
C GLN A 408 5.73 -8.81 -14.01
N GLN A 409 7.04 -8.75 -13.73
CA GLN A 409 7.91 -9.92 -13.75
C GLN A 409 7.43 -11.02 -12.79
N LEU A 410 7.07 -10.65 -11.55
CA LEU A 410 6.53 -11.58 -10.56
C LEU A 410 5.16 -12.18 -10.96
N LEU A 411 4.38 -11.47 -11.77
CA LEU A 411 3.12 -11.95 -12.34
C LEU A 411 3.32 -12.78 -13.62
N GLY A 412 4.56 -12.96 -14.08
CA GLY A 412 4.85 -13.65 -15.34
C GLY A 412 4.43 -12.86 -16.59
N ARG A 413 4.17 -11.56 -16.45
CA ARG A 413 3.93 -10.65 -17.56
C ARG A 413 5.28 -10.18 -18.08
N THR A 414 5.85 -10.88 -19.05
CA THR A 414 7.05 -10.40 -19.73
C THR A 414 6.70 -9.22 -20.63
N GLY A 415 6.87 -8.00 -20.11
CA GLY A 415 7.13 -6.84 -20.95
C GLY A 415 8.54 -6.98 -21.55
N VAL A 416 8.67 -6.77 -22.85
CA VAL A 416 9.97 -6.73 -23.53
C VAL A 416 10.68 -5.45 -23.11
N PHE A 417 11.47 -5.48 -22.04
CA PHE A 417 12.42 -4.40 -21.77
C PHE A 417 13.73 -4.99 -21.25
N GLY A 418 14.77 -4.84 -22.08
CA GLY A 418 16.16 -5.01 -21.68
C GLY A 418 16.56 -3.84 -20.79
N ARG A 419 17.34 -4.16 -19.76
CA ARG A 419 18.08 -3.20 -18.94
C ARG A 419 19.53 -3.17 -19.37
#